data_AF-A0A0B1RWA0-F1
#
_entry.id   AF-A0A0B1RWA0-F1
#
_cell.length_a   1.000
_cell.length_b   1.000
_cell.length_c   1.000
_cell.angle_alpha   90.00
_cell.angle_beta   90.00
_cell.angle_gamma   90.00
#
_symmetry.space_group_name_H-M   'P 1'
#
loop_
_entity.id
_entity.type
_entity.pdbx_description
1 polymer ?
#
loop_
_entity_poly.entity_id
_entity_poly.type
_entity_poly.pdbx_seq_one_letter_code
_entity_poly.pdbx_strand_id
1 'polypeptide(L)' 'MNQAHGHGVIGKQPELNIHTPAFQFSSTVELAHSKGGHMWGRFRMERENGSTFDVAIPTVVLESFDEKNAGNMEKSAE' A
#
# COMPACT_ATOMS: atom_id res chain seq x y z
N MET A 1 -6.98 -15.23 -4.07
CA MET A 1 -5.95 -14.19 -3.92
C MET A 1 -6.28 -13.09 -4.90
N ASN A 2 -6.55 -11.88 -4.42
CA ASN A 2 -6.89 -10.75 -5.29
C ASN A 2 -5.60 -10.10 -5.78
N GLN A 3 -5.55 -9.74 -7.07
CA GLN A 3 -4.42 -9.05 -7.68
C GLN A 3 -4.93 -7.81 -8.40
N ALA A 4 -4.20 -6.71 -8.29
CA ALA A 4 -4.47 -5.47 -9.00
C ALA A 4 -3.25 -5.09 -9.85
N HIS A 5 -3.50 -4.73 -11.10
CA HIS A 5 -2.50 -4.26 -12.05
C HIS A 5 -3.05 -3.01 -12.73
N GLY A 6 -2.22 -1.99 -12.93
CA GLY A 6 -2.66 -0.73 -13.52
C GLY A 6 -1.53 0.21 -13.87
N HIS A 7 -1.85 1.26 -14.62
CA HIS A 7 -0.92 2.30 -15.00
C HIS A 7 -0.88 3.41 -13.95
N GLY A 8 0.29 3.58 -13.34
CA GLY A 8 0.52 4.62 -12.34
C GLY A 8 -0.22 4.36 -11.03
N VAL A 9 -0.36 5.43 -10.23
CA VAL A 9 -1.06 5.45 -8.94
C VAL A 9 -2.03 6.62 -8.95
N ILE A 10 -3.26 6.42 -8.47
CA ILE A 10 -4.31 7.47 -8.40
C ILE A 10 -4.51 8.25 -9.71
N GLY A 11 -4.35 7.58 -10.87
CA GLY A 11 -4.46 8.20 -12.19
C GLY A 11 -3.26 9.04 -12.62
N LYS A 12 -2.13 8.97 -11.90
CA LYS A 12 -0.89 9.71 -12.19
C LYS A 12 0.30 8.77 -12.37
N GLN A 13 1.24 9.16 -13.21
CA GLN A 13 2.58 8.56 -13.31
C GLN A 13 3.59 9.60 -12.79
N PRO A 14 3.87 9.62 -11.48
CA PRO A 14 4.74 10.62 -10.90
C PRO A 14 6.19 10.40 -11.34
N GLU A 15 6.85 11.49 -11.76
CA GLU A 15 8.27 11.50 -12.02
C GLU A 15 9.04 11.85 -10.75
N LEU A 16 10.04 11.04 -10.42
CA LEU A 16 10.94 11.28 -9.30
C LEU A 16 12.28 11.79 -9.83
N ASN A 17 12.64 13.02 -9.49
CA ASN A 17 13.89 13.66 -9.86
C ASN A 17 14.41 14.55 -8.73
N ILE A 18 15.49 15.30 -8.95
CA ILE A 18 16.09 16.14 -7.91
C ILE A 18 15.17 17.27 -7.40
N HIS A 19 14.26 17.76 -8.24
CA HIS A 19 13.31 18.81 -7.89
C HIS A 19 12.05 18.24 -7.20
N THR A 20 11.65 17.01 -7.58
CA THR A 20 10.53 16.28 -6.99
C THR A 20 10.97 14.88 -6.53
N PRO A 21 11.74 14.78 -5.43
CA PRO A 21 12.37 13.52 -5.04
C PRO A 21 11.41 12.52 -4.39
N ALA A 22 10.20 12.97 -4.04
CA ALA A 22 9.21 12.16 -3.36
C ALA A 22 7.81 12.43 -3.89
N PHE A 23 6.98 11.39 -3.85
CA PHE A 23 5.56 11.46 -4.16
C PHE A 23 4.80 10.62 -3.12
N GLN A 24 3.77 11.21 -2.53
CA GLN A 24 2.91 10.53 -1.55
C GLN A 24 1.47 10.51 -2.07
N PHE A 25 0.81 9.37 -1.88
CA PHE A 25 -0.60 9.21 -2.21
C PHE A 25 -1.30 8.36 -1.16
N SER A 26 -2.63 8.38 -1.21
CA SER A 26 -3.48 7.53 -0.38
C SER A 26 -4.49 6.83 -1.27
N SER A 27 -4.80 5.58 -0.95
CA SER A 27 -5.78 4.75 -1.63
C SER A 27 -6.39 3.80 -0.61
N THR A 28 -7.45 3.09 -1.00
CA THR A 28 -8.19 2.16 -0.16
C THR A 28 -8.26 0.80 -0.83
N VAL A 29 -8.39 -0.24 -0.02
CA VAL A 29 -8.66 -1.61 -0.48
C VAL A 29 -9.82 -2.15 0.33
N GLU A 30 -10.79 -2.73 -0.35
CA GLU A 30 -11.89 -3.44 0.30
C GLU A 30 -11.52 -4.90 0.48
N LEU A 31 -11.62 -5.39 1.71
CA LEU A 31 -11.36 -6.79 2.03
C LEU A 31 -12.70 -7.52 2.15
N ALA A 32 -12.87 -8.59 1.37
CA ALA A 32 -14.08 -9.41 1.41
C ALA A 32 -14.26 -10.19 2.73
N HIS A 33 -13.22 -10.28 3.57
CA HIS A 33 -13.23 -11.06 4.81
C HIS A 33 -12.89 -10.20 6.02
N SER A 34 -13.61 -10.40 7.12
CA SER A 34 -13.44 -9.73 8.42
C SER A 34 -12.23 -10.22 9.23
N LYS A 35 -11.27 -10.91 8.59
CA LYS A 35 -10.08 -11.48 9.27
C LYS A 35 -8.79 -10.72 8.93
N GLY A 36 -8.90 -9.59 8.23
CA GLY A 36 -7.75 -8.85 7.73
C GLY A 36 -7.09 -9.51 6.52
N GLY A 37 -5.87 -9.09 6.21
CA GLY A 37 -5.10 -9.63 5.09
C GLY A 37 -3.66 -9.12 5.05
N HIS A 38 -2.91 -9.60 4.05
CA HIS A 38 -1.56 -9.12 3.76
C HIS A 38 -1.58 -8.43 2.40
N MET A 39 -0.92 -7.28 2.30
CA MET A 39 -0.73 -6.53 1.06
C MET A 39 0.75 -6.43 0.75
N TRP A 40 1.13 -6.74 -0.47
CA TRP A 40 2.49 -6.59 -0.99
C TRP A 40 2.41 -6.37 -2.49
N GLY A 41 3.49 -5.92 -3.10
CA GLY A 41 3.48 -5.67 -4.52
C GLY A 41 4.77 -5.07 -5.02
N ARG A 42 4.69 -4.41 -6.17
CA ARG A 42 5.81 -3.77 -6.84
C ARG A 42 5.33 -2.65 -7.74
N PHE A 43 6.12 -1.59 -7.82
CA PHE A 43 6.01 -0.59 -8.86
C PHE A 43 7.01 -0.91 -9.96
N ARG A 44 6.56 -0.91 -11.21
CA ARG A 44 7.46 -0.89 -12.36
C ARG A 44 7.81 0.57 -12.65
N MET A 45 9.09 0.88 -12.54
CA MET A 45 9.66 2.19 -12.81
C MET A 45 10.33 2.20 -14.17
N GLU A 46 10.33 3.37 -14.81
CA GLU A 46 11.05 3.62 -16.06
C GLU A 46 12.09 4.72 -15.81
N ARG A 47 13.29 4.54 -16.37
CA ARG A 47 14.35 5.57 -16.39
C ARG A 47 14.23 6.40 -17.65
N GLU A 48 14.85 7.58 -17.67
CA GLU A 48 14.93 8.45 -18.85
C GLU A 48 15.47 7.75 -20.11
N ASN A 49 16.32 6.74 -19.94
CA ASN A 49 16.87 5.95 -21.05
C ASN A 49 15.92 4.83 -21.55
N GLY A 50 14.67 4.77 -21.08
CA GLY A 50 13.68 3.75 -21.42
C GLY A 50 13.86 2.39 -20.76
N SER A 51 14.92 2.19 -19.96
CA SER A 51 15.09 0.95 -19.19
C SER A 51 14.13 0.91 -18.01
N THR A 52 13.65 -0.28 -17.66
CA THR A 52 12.72 -0.45 -16.55
C THR A 52 13.34 -1.24 -15.39
N PHE A 53 12.88 -0.96 -14.18
CA PHE A 53 13.25 -1.70 -12.98
C PHE A 53 12.06 -1.77 -12.02
N ASP A 54 12.09 -2.70 -11.08
CA ASP A 54 11.01 -2.87 -10.13
C ASP A 54 11.41 -2.40 -8.74
N VAL A 55 10.47 -1.76 -8.06
CA VAL A 55 10.59 -1.35 -6.66
C VAL A 55 9.56 -2.13 -5.85
N ALA A 56 10.01 -2.90 -4.87
CA ALA A 56 9.14 -3.69 -4.02
C ALA A 56 8.33 -2.81 -3.07
N ILE A 57 7.04 -3.11 -2.93
CA ILE A 57 6.22 -2.66 -1.82
C ILE A 57 6.36 -3.72 -0.73
N PRO A 58 6.92 -3.40 0.44
CA PRO A 58 7.04 -4.33 1.55
C PRO A 58 5.69 -4.92 1.94
N THR A 59 5.71 -6.11 2.52
CA THR A 59 4.48 -6.70 3.05
C THR A 59 3.95 -5.88 4.21
N VAL A 60 2.71 -5.43 4.09
CA VAL A 60 1.94 -4.73 5.12
C VAL A 60 0.80 -5.64 5.57
N VAL A 61 0.58 -5.70 6.89
CA VAL A 61 -0.57 -6.40 7.49
C VAL A 61 -1.73 -5.42 7.57
N LEU A 62 -2.88 -5.83 7.05
CA LEU A 62 -4.14 -5.11 7.16
C LEU A 62 -4.97 -5.81 8.24
N GLU A 63 -5.07 -5.21 9.41
CA GLU A 63 -5.84 -5.76 10.52
C GLU A 63 -7.30 -5.31 10.41
N SER A 64 -8.22 -6.23 10.71
CA SER A 64 -9.63 -5.91 10.94
C SER A 64 -9.90 -5.96 12.43
N PHE A 65 -10.25 -4.82 13.02
CA PHE A 65 -10.72 -4.80 14.39
C PHE A 65 -12.19 -5.19 14.40
N ASP A 66 -12.50 -6.38 14.91
CA ASP A 66 -13.86 -6.66 15.35
C ASP A 66 -14.14 -5.73 16.55
N GLU A 67 -15.21 -4.94 16.48
CA GLU A 67 -15.62 -4.06 17.60
C GLU A 67 -15.76 -4.82 18.93
N LYS A 68 -15.98 -6.14 18.89
CA LYS A 68 -16.04 -7.04 20.05
C LYS A 68 -14.71 -7.16 20.82
N ASN A 69 -13.56 -6.84 20.21
CA ASN A 69 -12.24 -6.87 20.84
C ASN A 69 -11.71 -5.50 21.29
N ALA A 70 -12.40 -4.39 20.94
CA ALA A 70 -11.96 -3.05 21.30
C ALA A 70 -12.00 -2.79 22.83
N GLY A 71 -12.83 -3.52 23.58
CA GLY A 71 -12.94 -3.41 25.04
C GLY A 71 -11.74 -3.94 25.84
N ASN A 72 -10.76 -4.57 25.19
CA ASN A 72 -9.58 -5.16 25.88
C ASN A 72 -8.30 -4.30 25.79
N MET A 73 -8.27 -3.23 24.98
CA MET A 73 -7.08 -2.36 24.88
C MET A 73 -7.06 -1.23 25.93
N GLU A 74 -8.19 -0.88 26.55
CA GLU A 74 -8.24 0.17 27.59
C GLU A 74 -7.76 -0.27 28.98
N LYS A 75 -7.48 -1.57 29.21
CA LYS A 75 -7.12 -2.10 30.55
C LYS A 75 -5.63 -2.36 30.79
N SER A 76 -4.75 -2.02 29.85
CA SER A 76 -3.31 -2.29 29.98
C SER A 76 -2.47 -1.05 30.33
N ALA A 77 -3.12 0.07 30.63
CA ALA A 77 -2.48 1.30 31.09
C ALA A 77 -2.91 1.62 32.52
N GLU A 78 -2.46 0.80 33.48
CA GLU A 78 -2.34 1.18 34.89
C GLU A 78 -1.01 0.66 35.45
#